data_AF-A0A9E0DTZ3-F1
#
_entry.id   AF-A0A9E0DTZ3-F1
#
_cell.length_a   1.000
_cell.length_b   1.000
_cell.length_c   1.000
_cell.angle_alpha   90.00
_cell.angle_beta   90.00
_cell.angle_gamma   90.00
#
_symmetry.space_group_name_H-M   'P 1'
#
loop_
_entity.id
_entity.type
_entity.pdbx_description
1 polymer ?
#
loop_
_entity_poly.entity_id
_entity_poly.type
_entity_poly.pdbx_seq_one_letter_code
_entity_poly.pdbx_strand_id
1 'polypeptide(L)'
;MWNYEKRLQYPVKITQTNPKIAKIIISQFGGPDGELAASMRYLSQRYTMPYKEVTGTLTDIGTEELAHMEMVCAIVYQLTKDLSPEEIERSGFAPYYVDHTLALWP
;
A
#
# COMPACT_ATOMS: atom_id res chain seq x y z
N MET A 1 16.74 -1.64 -14.05
CA MET A 1 16.31 -3.05 -13.89
C MET A 1 15.76 -3.18 -12.48
N TRP A 2 14.61 -3.83 -12.31
CA TRP A 2 14.01 -4.08 -11.00
C TRP A 2 14.33 -5.50 -10.56
N ASN A 3 14.64 -5.69 -9.28
CA ASN A 3 14.77 -6.99 -8.66
C ASN A 3 13.73 -7.07 -7.55
N TYR A 4 13.03 -8.20 -7.46
CA TYR A 4 12.08 -8.45 -6.39
C TYR A 4 12.69 -9.39 -5.36
N GLU A 5 12.56 -9.03 -4.09
CA GLU A 5 12.88 -9.87 -2.97
C GLU A 5 11.60 -10.12 -2.15
N LYS A 6 11.33 -11.39 -1.82
CA LYS A 6 10.07 -11.80 -1.16
C LYS A 6 9.88 -11.26 0.26
N ARG A 7 10.91 -10.66 0.86
CA ARG A 7 10.85 -10.15 2.22
C ARG A 7 10.32 -8.72 2.17
N LEU A 8 9.34 -8.42 3.02
CA LEU A 8 8.96 -7.03 3.27
C LEU A 8 10.17 -6.24 3.78
N GLN A 9 10.29 -4.99 3.39
CA GLN A 9 11.36 -4.08 3.86
C GLN A 9 11.38 -4.01 5.39
N TYR A 10 10.19 -4.02 6.02
CA TYR A 10 10.04 -4.26 7.44
C TYR A 10 8.97 -5.31 7.72
N PRO A 11 9.21 -6.30 8.61
CA PRO A 11 8.24 -7.33 8.91
C PRO A 11 6.95 -6.78 9.53
N VAL A 12 5.80 -7.08 8.91
CA VAL A 12 4.47 -6.77 9.45
C VAL A 12 3.89 -8.01 10.14
N LYS A 13 3.53 -7.90 11.42
CA LYS A 13 2.94 -8.97 12.23
C LYS A 13 1.74 -8.46 13.04
N ILE A 14 0.54 -8.59 12.50
CA ILE A 14 -0.73 -8.24 13.12
C ILE A 14 -1.44 -9.52 13.55
N THR A 15 -1.79 -9.61 14.84
CA THR A 15 -2.39 -10.82 15.44
C THR A 15 -3.90 -10.74 15.57
N GLN A 16 -4.51 -9.58 15.35
CA GLN A 16 -5.94 -9.36 15.50
C GLN A 16 -6.48 -8.59 14.30
N THR A 17 -7.55 -9.11 13.69
CA THR A 17 -8.27 -8.44 12.61
C THR A 17 -8.95 -7.16 13.12
N ASN A 18 -8.94 -6.10 12.31
CA ASN A 18 -9.64 -4.87 12.63
C ASN A 18 -10.02 -4.12 11.33
N PRO A 19 -11.21 -4.39 10.77
CA PRO A 19 -11.66 -3.78 9.52
C PRO A 19 -11.83 -2.26 9.60
N LYS A 20 -12.08 -1.71 10.80
CA LYS A 20 -12.19 -0.25 10.98
C LYS A 20 -10.85 0.44 10.79
N ILE A 21 -9.77 -0.16 11.30
CA ILE A 21 -8.41 0.32 11.08
C ILE A 21 -8.02 0.11 9.61
N ALA A 22 -8.34 -1.06 9.03
CA ALA A 22 -8.07 -1.34 7.61
C ALA A 22 -8.68 -0.28 6.69
N LYS A 23 -9.92 0.13 6.96
CA LYS A 23 -10.63 1.18 6.21
C LYS A 23 -9.89 2.53 6.19
N ILE A 24 -9.15 2.85 7.24
CA ILE A 24 -8.38 4.09 7.31
C ILE A 24 -7.05 3.90 6.59
N ILE A 25 -6.34 2.81 6.89
CA ILE A 25 -4.99 2.54 6.36
C ILE A 25 -5.01 2.34 4.85
N ILE A 26 -6.09 1.82 4.27
CA ILE A 26 -6.18 1.58 2.83
C ILE A 26 -6.03 2.86 1.99
N SER A 27 -6.31 4.04 2.56
CA SER A 27 -6.01 5.32 1.92
C SER A 27 -4.52 5.52 1.62
N GLN A 28 -3.63 4.88 2.39
CA GLN A 28 -2.19 4.89 2.14
C GLN A 28 -1.76 3.95 1.03
N PHE A 29 -2.63 3.05 0.55
CA PHE A 29 -2.32 2.21 -0.60
C PHE A 29 -2.54 2.98 -1.92
N GLY A 30 -3.80 3.26 -2.26
CA GLY A 30 -4.22 3.86 -3.54
C GLY A 30 -4.73 5.29 -3.46
N GLY A 31 -4.78 5.89 -2.26
CA GLY A 31 -5.22 7.28 -2.10
C GLY A 31 -4.28 8.29 -2.79
N PRO A 32 -4.74 9.54 -2.99
CA PRO A 32 -3.96 10.57 -3.70
C PRO A 32 -2.60 10.88 -3.05
N ASP A 33 -2.53 10.69 -1.73
CA ASP A 33 -1.32 10.87 -0.92
C ASP A 33 -0.77 9.53 -0.39
N GLY A 34 -1.14 8.41 -1.03
CA GLY A 34 -0.66 7.07 -0.68
C GLY A 34 0.68 6.69 -1.32
N GLU A 35 1.24 5.57 -0.88
CA GLU A 35 2.57 5.08 -1.26
C GLU A 35 2.67 4.75 -2.76
N LEU A 36 1.57 4.27 -3.36
CA LEU A 36 1.52 4.06 -4.81
C LEU A 36 1.64 5.39 -5.57
N ALA A 37 0.93 6.44 -5.12
CA ALA A 37 1.02 7.75 -5.74
C ALA A 37 2.40 8.40 -5.52
N ALA A 38 2.99 8.23 -4.33
CA ALA A 38 4.33 8.71 -4.02
C ALA A 38 5.40 8.04 -4.90
N SER A 39 5.42 6.71 -4.97
CA SER A 39 6.35 5.95 -5.82
C SER A 39 6.27 6.38 -7.28
N MET A 40 5.06 6.46 -7.86
CA MET A 40 4.89 6.87 -9.25
C MET A 40 5.34 8.31 -9.49
N ARG A 41 5.14 9.19 -8.53
CA ARG A 41 5.56 10.60 -8.61
C ARG A 41 7.08 10.71 -8.66
N TYR A 42 7.81 10.09 -7.75
CA TYR A 42 9.27 10.18 -7.74
C TYR A 42 9.92 9.48 -8.93
N LEU A 43 9.40 8.29 -9.31
CA LEU A 43 9.89 7.54 -10.47
C LEU A 43 9.61 8.23 -11.80
N SER A 44 8.58 9.06 -11.89
CA SER A 44 8.31 9.88 -13.08
C SER A 44 9.13 11.17 -13.10
N GLN A 45 9.21 11.87 -11.97
CA GLN A 45 9.96 13.13 -11.84
C GLN A 45 11.46 12.98 -12.13
N ARG A 46 12.04 11.80 -11.91
CA ARG A 46 13.47 11.55 -12.20
C ARG A 46 13.86 11.85 -13.66
N TYR A 47 12.94 11.72 -14.61
CA TYR A 47 13.21 11.92 -16.04
C TYR A 47 13.24 13.39 -16.46
N THR A 48 12.63 14.28 -15.67
CA THR A 48 12.62 15.72 -15.92
C THR A 48 13.49 16.49 -14.93
N MET A 49 14.10 15.80 -13.96
CA MET A 49 14.98 16.38 -12.95
C MET A 49 16.29 16.91 -13.57
N PRO A 50 16.61 18.20 -13.47
CA PRO A 50 17.81 18.78 -14.11
C PRO A 50 19.12 18.41 -13.40
N TYR A 51 19.08 18.00 -12.14
CA TYR A 51 20.25 17.66 -11.33
C TYR A 51 20.44 16.15 -11.24
N LYS A 52 21.58 15.65 -11.75
CA LYS A 52 21.86 14.21 -11.85
C LYS A 52 21.91 13.53 -10.48
N GLU A 53 22.44 14.24 -9.48
CA GLU A 53 22.52 13.78 -8.09
C GLU A 53 21.12 13.53 -7.53
N VAL A 54 20.16 14.42 -7.86
CA VAL A 54 18.78 14.32 -7.41
C VAL A 54 18.01 13.23 -8.17
N THR A 55 18.33 12.98 -9.45
CA THR A 55 17.76 11.85 -10.21
C THR A 55 18.02 10.50 -9.53
N GLY A 56 19.23 10.34 -8.96
CA GLY A 56 19.57 9.17 -8.14
C GLY A 56 18.67 9.07 -6.91
N THR A 57 18.62 10.13 -6.11
CA THR A 57 17.78 10.21 -4.90
C THR A 57 16.30 9.94 -5.18
N LEU A 58 15.73 10.49 -6.25
CA LEU A 58 14.33 10.24 -6.64
C LEU A 58 14.09 8.78 -7.03
N THR A 59 15.10 8.13 -7.61
CA THR A 59 15.01 6.69 -7.91
C THR A 59 15.04 5.88 -6.63
N ASP A 60 15.93 6.21 -5.69
CA ASP A 60 16.05 5.52 -4.41
C ASP A 60 14.73 5.64 -3.61
N ILE A 61 14.21 6.86 -3.45
CA ILE A 61 12.95 7.11 -2.74
C ILE A 61 11.79 6.42 -3.46
N GLY A 62 11.64 6.61 -4.78
CA GLY A 62 10.53 6.01 -5.52
C GLY A 62 10.54 4.47 -5.49
N THR A 63 11.72 3.85 -5.38
CA THR A 63 11.86 2.41 -5.15
C THR A 63 11.49 2.00 -3.73
N GLU A 64 11.88 2.78 -2.72
CA GLU A 64 11.50 2.56 -1.32
C GLU A 64 9.98 2.66 -1.12
N GLU A 65 9.31 3.64 -1.72
CA GLU A 65 7.86 3.79 -1.59
C GLU A 65 7.08 2.60 -2.18
N LEU A 66 7.65 1.85 -3.15
CA LEU A 66 7.06 0.60 -3.60
C LEU A 66 7.11 -0.50 -2.53
N ALA A 67 8.14 -0.49 -1.69
CA ALA A 67 8.26 -1.41 -0.56
C ALA A 67 7.34 -0.98 0.60
N HIS A 68 7.17 0.33 0.84
CA HIS A 68 6.15 0.84 1.76
C HIS A 68 4.74 0.44 1.29
N MET A 69 4.45 0.57 0.00
CA MET A 69 3.19 0.11 -0.59
C MET A 69 2.95 -1.40 -0.35
N GLU A 70 3.97 -2.26 -0.53
CA GLU A 70 3.87 -3.69 -0.22
C GLU A 70 3.57 -3.93 1.27
N MET A 71 4.20 -3.17 2.17
CA MET A 71 3.92 -3.22 3.60
C MET A 71 2.49 -2.79 3.94
N VAL A 72 1.96 -1.72 3.34
CA VAL A 72 0.57 -1.29 3.51
C VAL A 72 -0.38 -2.39 3.07
N CYS A 73 -0.14 -3.02 1.91
CA CYS A 73 -0.91 -4.17 1.45
C CYS A 73 -0.88 -5.32 2.47
N ALA A 74 0.30 -5.65 3.01
CA ALA A 74 0.43 -6.67 4.05
C ALA A 74 -0.35 -6.32 5.33
N ILE A 75 -0.35 -5.05 5.75
CA ILE A 75 -1.12 -4.56 6.90
C ILE A 75 -2.62 -4.74 6.65
N VAL A 76 -3.14 -4.22 5.52
CA VAL A 76 -4.57 -4.28 5.20
C VAL A 76 -5.02 -5.73 5.10
N TYR A 77 -4.25 -6.59 4.40
CA TYR A 77 -4.53 -8.02 4.33
C TYR A 77 -4.62 -8.65 5.71
N GLN A 78 -3.63 -8.47 6.59
CA GLN A 78 -3.65 -9.09 7.92
C GLN A 78 -4.79 -8.58 8.80
N LEU A 79 -5.27 -7.34 8.58
CA LEU A 79 -6.42 -6.78 9.29
C LEU A 79 -7.77 -7.32 8.80
N THR A 80 -7.83 -7.93 7.61
CA THR A 80 -9.09 -8.35 6.95
C THR A 80 -9.18 -9.82 6.54
N LYS A 81 -8.06 -10.58 6.56
CA LYS A 81 -7.92 -11.90 5.91
C LYS A 81 -8.86 -13.03 6.36
N ASP A 82 -9.65 -12.84 7.42
CA ASP A 82 -10.55 -13.88 7.96
C ASP A 82 -11.93 -13.31 8.34
N LEU A 83 -12.31 -12.14 7.82
CA LEU A 83 -13.57 -11.51 8.20
C LEU A 83 -14.78 -12.24 7.63
N SER A 84 -15.80 -12.45 8.47
CA SER A 84 -17.09 -12.95 8.02
C SER A 84 -17.87 -11.86 7.26
N PRO A 85 -18.82 -12.23 6.38
CA PRO A 85 -19.70 -11.26 5.72
C PRO A 85 -20.40 -10.32 6.72
N GLU A 86 -20.85 -10.83 7.87
CA GLU A 86 -21.48 -10.03 8.91
C GLU A 86 -20.51 -9.02 9.56
N GLU A 87 -19.24 -9.40 9.75
CA GLU A 87 -18.22 -8.49 10.28
C GLU A 87 -17.88 -7.37 9.28
N ILE A 88 -17.87 -7.68 7.98
CA ILE A 88 -17.66 -6.73 6.90
C ILE A 88 -18.81 -5.70 6.83
N GLU A 89 -20.05 -6.18 6.94
CA GLU A 89 -21.24 -5.32 6.97
C GLU A 89 -21.22 -4.39 8.19
N ARG A 90 -21.00 -4.94 9.39
CA ARG A 90 -21.03 -4.17 10.65
C ARG A 90 -19.88 -3.19 10.81
N SER A 91 -18.75 -3.43 10.14
CA SER A 91 -17.57 -2.56 10.22
C SER A 91 -17.62 -1.37 9.27
N GLY A 92 -18.58 -1.35 8.33
CA GLY A 92 -18.64 -0.34 7.27
C GLY A 92 -17.52 -0.50 6.24
N PHE A 93 -16.90 -1.69 6.17
CA PHE A 93 -15.96 -2.10 5.11
C PHE A 93 -16.71 -2.66 3.89
N ALA A 94 -18.02 -2.89 4.02
CA ALA A 94 -18.89 -3.37 2.94
C ALA A 94 -18.74 -2.65 1.58
N PRO A 95 -18.63 -1.30 1.49
CA PRO A 95 -18.47 -0.66 0.19
C PRO A 95 -17.23 -1.16 -0.57
N TYR A 96 -16.10 -1.30 0.12
CA TYR A 96 -14.88 -1.82 -0.47
C TYR A 96 -15.02 -3.30 -0.87
N TYR A 97 -15.70 -4.09 -0.03
CA TYR A 97 -15.95 -5.50 -0.30
C TYR A 97 -16.90 -5.76 -1.48
N VAL A 98 -17.89 -4.89 -1.71
CA VAL A 98 -18.81 -5.04 -2.86
C VAL A 98 -18.05 -4.89 -4.17
N ASP A 99 -17.13 -3.92 -4.23
CA ASP A 99 -16.37 -3.64 -5.45
C ASP A 99 -15.22 -4.65 -5.66
N HIS A 100 -14.61 -5.14 -4.57
CA HIS A 100 -13.32 -5.83 -4.64
C HIS A 100 -13.22 -7.12 -3.79
N THR A 101 -14.29 -7.54 -3.12
CA THR A 101 -14.30 -8.65 -2.15
C THR A 101 -13.23 -8.46 -1.05
N LEU A 102 -12.41 -9.48 -0.78
CA LEU A 102 -11.25 -9.37 0.12
C LEU A 102 -9.93 -9.10 -0.62
N ALA A 103 -9.99 -8.89 -1.95
CA ALA A 103 -8.79 -8.57 -2.72
C ALA A 103 -8.35 -7.13 -2.45
N LEU A 104 -7.05 -6.89 -2.59
CA LEU A 104 -6.47 -5.56 -2.44
C LEU A 104 -6.35 -4.88 -3.81
N TRP A 105 -7.07 -3.78 -3.95
CA TRP A 105 -7.15 -2.93 -5.12
C TRP A 105 -6.94 -1.46 -4.72
N PRO A 106 -6.06 -0.73 -5.42
CA PRO A 106 -5.83 0.69 -5.20
C PRO A 106 -6.95 1.55 -5.78
#